data_AF-A0AAP5AIM3-F1
#
_entry.id   AF-A0AAP5AIM3-F1
#
_cell.length_a   1.000
_cell.length_b   1.000
_cell.length_c   1.000
_cell.angle_alpha   90.00
_cell.angle_beta   90.00
_cell.angle_gamma   90.00
#
_symmetry.space_group_name_H-M   'P 1'
#
loop_
_entity.id
_entity.type
_entity.pdbx_description
1 polymer ?
#
loop_
_entity_poly.entity_id
_entity_poly.type
_entity_poly.pdbx_seq_one_letter_code
_entity_poly.pdbx_strand_id
1 'polypeptide(L)'
;MKKLSLALFAFASMAAVPAAQAAGNIDCELHYSLAGWSVIYKTASGTGTITCDNGARIPVKISVKGGGLTVGKSKITDGKGRFSGAYSVNDLIGSYAAVEAHAGADKSSSAQVVTKGDVSLALAGTGKGWDLGVAGSRFTIERR
;
A
#
# COMPACT_ATOMS: atom_id res chain seq x y z
N MET A 1 -55.89 58.98 -2.68
CA MET A 1 -56.00 57.68 -1.97
C MET A 1 -54.91 56.75 -2.49
N LYS A 2 -54.05 56.25 -1.59
CA LYS A 2 -53.29 54.97 -1.65
C LYS A 2 -52.31 54.76 -2.82
N LYS A 3 -51.11 54.19 -2.70
CA LYS A 3 -50.26 53.62 -1.64
C LYS A 3 -48.89 53.42 -2.34
N LEU A 4 -47.81 53.94 -1.76
CA LEU A 4 -46.81 53.17 -1.00
C LEU A 4 -45.82 52.38 -1.88
N SER A 5 -44.60 52.89 -1.87
CA SER A 5 -43.32 52.35 -2.34
C SER A 5 -43.09 50.88 -1.95
N LEU A 6 -42.31 50.15 -2.76
CA LEU A 6 -41.25 49.28 -2.24
C LEU A 6 -40.29 48.86 -3.37
N ALA A 7 -39.07 49.41 -3.33
CA ALA A 7 -37.92 48.90 -4.08
C ALA A 7 -37.45 47.60 -3.41
N LEU A 8 -37.23 46.54 -4.18
CA LEU A 8 -36.63 45.30 -3.69
C LEU A 8 -35.34 45.04 -4.45
N PHE A 9 -34.22 45.46 -3.84
CA PHE A 9 -32.87 45.03 -4.20
C PHE A 9 -32.74 43.55 -3.83
N ALA A 10 -32.71 42.66 -4.83
CA ALA A 10 -32.34 41.26 -4.63
C ALA A 10 -30.81 41.14 -4.75
N PHE A 11 -30.12 41.14 -3.62
CA PHE A 11 -28.71 40.76 -3.52
C PHE A 11 -28.60 39.24 -3.71
N ALA A 12 -28.12 38.80 -4.87
CA ALA A 12 -27.79 37.41 -5.12
C ALA A 12 -26.45 37.07 -4.43
N SER A 13 -26.50 36.62 -3.18
CA SER A 13 -25.36 36.00 -2.52
C SER A 13 -25.14 34.60 -3.12
N MET A 14 -24.23 34.51 -4.10
CA MET A 14 -23.63 33.23 -4.49
C MET A 14 -22.85 32.68 -3.31
N ALA A 15 -23.49 31.82 -2.52
CA ALA A 15 -22.82 30.98 -1.55
C ALA A 15 -21.82 30.10 -2.30
N ALA A 16 -20.52 30.33 -2.07
CA ALA A 16 -19.48 29.42 -2.48
C ALA A 16 -19.71 28.08 -1.76
N VAL A 17 -20.32 27.13 -2.46
CA VAL A 17 -20.35 25.73 -2.03
C VAL A 17 -18.90 25.24 -2.04
N PRO A 18 -18.36 24.74 -0.93
CA PRO A 18 -17.06 24.09 -0.96
C PRO A 18 -17.20 22.89 -1.90
N ALA A 19 -16.38 22.85 -2.93
CA ALA A 19 -16.22 21.64 -3.72
C ALA A 19 -15.64 20.59 -2.78
N ALA A 20 -16.49 19.74 -2.21
CA ALA A 20 -16.04 18.51 -1.58
C ALA A 20 -15.37 17.71 -2.68
N GLN A 21 -14.03 17.76 -2.76
CA GLN A 21 -13.30 16.76 -3.51
C GLN A 21 -13.74 15.42 -2.93
N ALA A 22 -14.48 14.63 -3.71
CA ALA A 22 -14.60 13.23 -3.43
C ALA A 22 -13.15 12.73 -3.31
N ALA A 23 -12.72 12.42 -2.09
CA ALA A 23 -11.41 11.86 -1.84
C ALA A 23 -11.44 10.45 -2.42
N GLY A 24 -11.24 10.36 -3.74
CA GLY A 24 -11.04 9.11 -4.44
C GLY A 24 -9.85 8.39 -3.82
N ASN A 25 -9.84 7.08 -3.97
CA ASN A 25 -8.72 6.26 -3.50
C ASN A 25 -7.40 6.84 -4.02
N ILE A 26 -6.40 6.92 -3.15
CA ILE A 26 -5.06 7.36 -3.54
C ILE A 26 -4.35 6.18 -4.21
N ASP A 27 -3.74 6.41 -5.37
CA ASP A 27 -2.85 5.41 -5.97
C ASP A 27 -1.45 5.57 -5.37
N CYS A 28 -0.94 4.48 -4.81
CA CYS A 28 0.38 4.46 -4.20
C CYS A 28 1.14 3.22 -4.63
N GLU A 29 2.45 3.41 -4.81
CA GLU A 29 3.41 2.37 -5.14
C GLU A 29 4.44 2.22 -4.02
N LEU A 30 4.86 0.99 -3.78
CA LEU A 30 5.92 0.63 -2.84
C LEU A 30 7.14 0.15 -3.61
N HIS A 31 8.27 0.83 -3.46
CA HIS A 31 9.57 0.29 -3.86
C HIS A 31 10.29 -0.22 -2.63
N TYR A 32 10.81 -1.45 -2.66
CA TYR A 32 11.40 -2.06 -1.48
C TYR A 32 12.55 -3.03 -1.77
N SER A 33 13.34 -3.33 -0.75
CA SER A 33 14.35 -4.38 -0.79
C SER A 33 14.37 -5.11 0.54
N LEU A 34 14.46 -6.44 0.49
CA LEU A 34 14.45 -7.31 1.67
C LEU A 34 15.67 -8.20 1.66
N ALA A 35 16.23 -8.42 2.84
CA ALA A 35 17.20 -9.48 3.08
C ALA A 35 16.71 -10.35 4.23
N GLY A 36 16.87 -11.65 4.09
CA GLY A 36 16.43 -12.62 5.07
C GLY A 36 17.44 -13.76 5.20
N TRP A 37 17.46 -14.37 6.37
CA TRP A 37 18.18 -15.61 6.63
C TRP A 37 17.16 -16.59 7.22
N SER A 38 17.28 -17.85 6.86
CA SER A 38 16.36 -18.89 7.31
C SER A 38 17.15 -20.10 7.80
N VAL A 39 16.88 -20.52 9.04
CA VAL A 39 17.38 -21.76 9.65
C VAL A 39 16.21 -22.67 10.07
N ILE A 40 15.05 -22.09 10.42
CA ILE A 40 13.82 -22.81 10.82
C ILE A 40 12.56 -22.13 10.23
N TYR A 41 12.49 -20.79 10.29
CA TYR A 41 11.40 -19.97 9.74
C TYR A 41 11.95 -18.96 8.73
N LYS A 42 11.18 -18.66 7.68
CA LYS A 42 11.53 -17.60 6.73
C LYS A 42 11.20 -16.23 7.32
N THR A 43 12.25 -15.51 7.71
CA THR A 43 12.13 -14.11 8.12
C THR A 43 12.96 -13.24 7.19
N ALA A 44 12.38 -12.11 6.78
CA ALA A 44 13.08 -11.10 6.03
C ALA A 44 12.75 -9.71 6.56
N SER A 45 13.71 -8.80 6.43
CA SER A 45 13.55 -7.42 6.83
C SER A 45 14.25 -6.52 5.84
N GLY A 46 13.78 -5.29 5.76
CA GLY A 46 14.39 -4.31 4.88
C GLY A 46 13.64 -3.00 4.91
N THR A 47 13.80 -2.26 3.82
CA THR A 47 13.39 -0.87 3.75
C THR A 47 12.74 -0.61 2.41
N GLY A 48 11.87 0.39 2.37
CA GLY A 48 11.25 0.85 1.14
C GLY A 48 10.83 2.29 1.21
N THR A 49 10.27 2.75 0.10
CA THR A 49 9.66 4.07 -0.02
C THR A 49 8.30 3.88 -0.68
N ILE A 50 7.27 4.42 -0.03
CA ILE A 50 5.95 4.55 -0.62
C ILE A 50 5.90 5.88 -1.36
N THR A 51 5.42 5.88 -2.60
CA THR A 51 5.14 7.08 -3.38
C THR A 51 3.69 7.07 -3.80
N CYS A 52 2.99 8.19 -3.61
CA CYS A 52 1.59 8.34 -4.00
C CYS A 52 1.42 9.44 -5.05
N ASP A 53 0.33 9.35 -5.81
CA ASP A 53 -0.08 10.32 -6.83
C ASP A 53 -0.27 11.75 -6.30
N ASN A 54 -0.66 11.91 -5.04
CA ASN A 54 -0.78 13.18 -4.34
C ASN A 54 0.57 13.82 -3.94
N GLY A 55 1.70 13.22 -4.36
CA GLY A 55 3.05 13.69 -4.09
C GLY A 55 3.65 13.22 -2.76
N ALA A 56 2.90 12.48 -1.94
CA ALA A 56 3.43 11.95 -0.70
C ALA A 56 4.55 10.93 -0.94
N ARG A 57 5.63 11.03 -0.16
CA ARG A 57 6.73 10.06 -0.13
C ARG A 57 7.05 9.68 1.29
N ILE A 58 7.02 8.38 1.58
CA ILE A 58 7.10 7.88 2.96
C ILE A 58 8.18 6.81 3.03
N PRO A 59 9.31 7.05 3.73
CA PRO A 59 10.26 6.01 4.02
C PRO A 59 9.64 5.02 5.01
N VAL A 60 9.77 3.73 4.71
CA VAL A 60 9.20 2.66 5.52
C VAL A 60 10.22 1.57 5.83
N LYS A 61 10.04 0.96 7.00
CA LYS A 61 10.65 -0.30 7.37
C LYS A 61 9.67 -1.43 7.08
N ILE A 62 10.18 -2.52 6.54
CA ILE A 62 9.38 -3.68 6.16
C ILE A 62 9.89 -4.91 6.90
N SER A 63 8.97 -5.72 7.41
CA SER A 63 9.26 -6.97 8.09
C SER A 63 8.31 -8.05 7.60
N VAL A 64 8.85 -9.16 7.13
CA VAL A 64 8.09 -10.28 6.59
C VAL A 64 8.37 -11.53 7.42
N LYS A 65 7.29 -12.18 7.85
CA LYS A 65 7.34 -13.47 8.54
C LYS A 65 6.51 -14.45 7.74
N GLY A 66 7.14 -15.51 7.24
CA GLY A 66 6.53 -16.56 6.44
C GLY A 66 6.70 -17.93 7.07
N GLY A 67 5.73 -18.81 6.82
CA GLY A 67 5.89 -20.25 7.00
C GLY A 67 6.77 -20.82 5.87
N GLY A 68 7.57 -21.83 6.19
CA GLY A 68 8.38 -22.54 5.20
C GLY A 68 9.70 -23.06 5.79
N LEU A 69 9.97 -24.34 5.56
CA LEU A 69 11.23 -24.99 5.86
C LEU A 69 12.19 -24.72 4.71
N THR A 70 12.88 -23.59 4.74
CA THR A 70 13.94 -23.31 3.77
C THR A 70 15.16 -22.91 4.54
N VAL A 71 16.29 -23.57 4.29
CA VAL A 71 17.57 -23.23 4.92
C VAL A 71 18.36 -22.41 3.91
N GLY A 72 18.75 -21.20 4.28
CA GLY A 72 19.57 -20.36 3.41
C GLY A 72 19.35 -18.86 3.56
N LYS A 73 20.22 -18.09 2.89
CA LYS A 73 20.08 -16.65 2.72
C LYS A 73 19.13 -16.37 1.56
N SER A 74 18.30 -15.35 1.74
CA SER A 74 17.34 -14.91 0.75
C SER A 74 17.44 -13.39 0.60
N LYS A 75 17.25 -12.92 -0.62
CA LYS A 75 17.31 -11.48 -0.90
C LYS A 75 16.37 -11.14 -2.05
N ILE A 76 15.53 -10.13 -1.83
CA ILE A 76 14.78 -9.43 -2.87
C ILE A 76 15.45 -8.07 -3.05
N THR A 77 15.80 -7.76 -4.29
CA THR A 77 16.32 -6.44 -4.66
C THR A 77 15.37 -5.81 -5.65
N ASP A 78 15.06 -4.53 -5.46
CA ASP A 78 14.12 -3.77 -6.32
C ASP A 78 12.72 -4.43 -6.45
N GLY A 79 12.17 -4.84 -5.30
CA GLY A 79 10.77 -5.25 -5.22
C GLY A 79 9.84 -4.07 -5.45
N LYS A 80 8.72 -4.33 -6.12
CA LYS A 80 7.68 -3.35 -6.41
C LYS A 80 6.36 -3.82 -5.82
N GLY A 81 5.56 -2.88 -5.35
CA GLY A 81 4.21 -3.15 -4.90
C GLY A 81 3.26 -2.04 -5.30
N ARG A 82 1.99 -2.39 -5.46
CA ARG A 82 0.91 -1.45 -5.76
C ARG A 82 -0.20 -1.61 -4.74
N PHE A 83 -0.58 -0.50 -4.13
CA PHE A 83 -1.70 -0.45 -3.20
C PHE A 83 -3.00 -0.20 -3.95
N SER A 84 -4.10 -0.76 -3.44
CA SER A 84 -5.45 -0.44 -3.86
C SER A 84 -6.37 -0.40 -2.63
N GLY A 85 -7.45 0.37 -2.71
CA GLY A 85 -8.40 0.51 -1.59
C GLY A 85 -7.99 1.49 -0.48
N ALA A 86 -6.89 2.23 -0.65
CA ALA A 86 -6.44 3.21 0.33
C ALA A 86 -7.07 4.60 0.08
N TYR A 87 -7.51 5.27 1.14
CA TYR A 87 -8.05 6.64 1.09
C TYR A 87 -7.08 7.66 1.69
N SER A 88 -6.18 7.20 2.56
CA SER A 88 -5.15 8.00 3.19
C SER A 88 -3.81 7.27 3.25
N VAL A 89 -2.73 8.04 3.33
CA VAL A 89 -1.38 7.47 3.51
C VAL A 89 -1.21 6.66 4.80
N ASN A 90 -2.05 6.90 5.80
CA ASN A 90 -2.03 6.15 7.06
C ASN A 90 -2.62 4.75 6.88
N ASP A 91 -3.51 4.57 5.90
CA ASP A 91 -4.11 3.28 5.57
C ASP A 91 -3.07 2.32 5.00
N LEU A 92 -1.91 2.80 4.57
CA LEU A 92 -0.84 1.99 3.99
C LEU A 92 0.03 1.30 5.05
N ILE A 93 0.05 1.82 6.29
CA ILE A 93 0.92 1.35 7.37
C ILE A 93 0.21 0.27 8.18
N GLY A 94 0.91 -0.81 8.53
CA GLY A 94 0.39 -1.91 9.33
C GLY A 94 0.76 -3.29 8.81
N SER A 95 0.07 -4.31 9.33
CA SER A 95 0.29 -5.71 8.96
C SER A 95 -0.72 -6.18 7.93
N TYR A 96 -0.20 -6.67 6.81
CA TYR A 96 -0.94 -7.33 5.75
C TYR A 96 -0.80 -8.85 5.87
N ALA A 97 -1.88 -9.57 5.62
CA ALA A 97 -1.89 -11.02 5.56
C ALA A 97 -2.00 -11.46 4.09
N ALA A 98 -1.35 -12.56 3.72
CA ALA A 98 -1.55 -13.12 2.40
C ALA A 98 -2.98 -13.65 2.26
N VAL A 99 -3.56 -13.36 1.10
CA VAL A 99 -4.79 -14.03 0.64
C VAL A 99 -4.30 -14.95 -0.47
N GLU A 100 -4.33 -16.24 -0.20
CA GLU A 100 -3.69 -17.26 -1.05
C GLU A 100 -4.16 -17.17 -2.50
N ALA A 101 -3.22 -16.95 -3.42
CA ALA A 101 -3.38 -17.22 -4.84
C ALA A 101 -2.03 -17.65 -5.42
N HIS A 102 -1.96 -18.90 -5.86
CA HIS A 102 -0.78 -19.50 -6.48
C HIS A 102 -0.42 -18.78 -7.79
N ALA A 103 0.68 -18.01 -7.78
CA ALA A 103 1.37 -17.61 -8.99
C ALA A 103 2.73 -18.33 -9.01
N GLY A 104 2.91 -19.17 -10.04
CA GLY A 104 4.03 -20.11 -10.18
C GLY A 104 5.39 -19.45 -9.95
N ALA A 105 6.18 -20.11 -9.11
CA ALA A 105 7.54 -19.72 -8.80
C ALA A 105 8.51 -20.30 -9.84
N ASP A 106 8.76 -19.55 -10.90
CA ASP A 106 10.00 -19.72 -11.64
C ASP A 106 11.14 -19.05 -10.85
N LYS A 107 12.30 -19.72 -10.77
CA LYS A 107 13.41 -19.54 -9.80
C LYS A 107 13.98 -18.12 -9.55
N SER A 108 13.42 -17.07 -10.16
CA SER A 108 13.89 -15.70 -10.02
C SER A 108 12.78 -14.64 -9.92
N SER A 109 11.50 -14.97 -10.13
CA SER A 109 10.40 -13.98 -10.14
C SER A 109 9.21 -14.48 -9.35
N SER A 110 8.70 -13.64 -8.45
CA SER A 110 7.58 -13.98 -7.58
C SER A 110 6.58 -12.83 -7.51
N ALA A 111 5.30 -13.15 -7.50
CA ALA A 111 4.20 -12.21 -7.33
C ALA A 111 3.21 -12.73 -6.30
N GLN A 112 2.67 -11.84 -5.47
CA GLN A 112 1.76 -12.19 -4.39
C GLN A 112 0.85 -11.00 -4.05
N VAL A 113 -0.37 -11.26 -3.58
CA VAL A 113 -1.24 -10.22 -3.04
C VAL A 113 -1.41 -10.44 -1.53
N VAL A 114 -1.31 -9.35 -0.77
CA VAL A 114 -1.55 -9.32 0.68
C VAL A 114 -2.59 -8.24 0.99
N THR A 115 -3.40 -8.42 2.03
CA THR A 115 -4.50 -7.50 2.37
C THR A 115 -4.48 -7.10 3.84
N LYS A 116 -5.01 -5.90 4.11
CA LYS A 116 -5.23 -5.33 5.44
C LYS A 116 -6.56 -4.59 5.43
N GLY A 117 -7.62 -5.22 5.96
CA GLY A 117 -8.97 -4.69 5.84
C GLY A 117 -9.32 -4.51 4.36
N ASP A 118 -9.73 -3.30 3.99
CA ASP A 118 -10.10 -2.96 2.61
C ASP A 118 -8.89 -2.62 1.71
N VAL A 119 -7.68 -2.49 2.29
CA VAL A 119 -6.47 -2.19 1.53
C VAL A 119 -5.83 -3.47 1.03
N SER A 120 -5.60 -3.55 -0.27
CA SER A 120 -4.83 -4.62 -0.90
C SER A 120 -3.47 -4.11 -1.35
N LEU A 121 -2.47 -4.98 -1.32
CA LEU A 121 -1.12 -4.71 -1.77
C LEU A 121 -0.67 -5.87 -2.65
N ALA A 122 -0.58 -5.60 -3.96
CA ALA A 122 0.04 -6.52 -4.90
C ALA A 122 1.55 -6.31 -4.86
N LEU A 123 2.31 -7.38 -4.68
CA LEU A 123 3.77 -7.40 -4.56
C LEU A 123 4.34 -8.19 -5.75
N ALA A 124 5.42 -7.68 -6.30
CA ALA A 124 6.24 -8.35 -7.29
C ALA A 124 7.71 -8.14 -6.94
N GLY A 125 8.51 -9.19 -7.02
CA GLY A 125 9.93 -9.08 -6.71
C GLY A 125 10.74 -10.18 -7.35
N THR A 126 11.95 -9.82 -7.76
CA THR A 126 12.96 -10.79 -8.18
C THR A 126 13.99 -10.99 -7.07
N GLY A 127 14.39 -12.23 -6.84
CA GLY A 127 15.24 -12.56 -5.71
C GLY A 127 15.80 -13.96 -5.75
N LYS A 128 17.00 -14.15 -5.17
CA LYS A 128 17.58 -15.48 -4.99
C LYS A 128 17.10 -16.07 -3.66
N GLY A 129 16.66 -17.32 -3.70
CA GLY A 129 16.26 -18.07 -2.50
C GLY A 129 14.97 -17.56 -1.84
N TRP A 130 14.19 -16.74 -2.54
CA TRP A 130 12.94 -16.18 -2.05
C TRP A 130 11.79 -16.53 -3.00
N ASP A 131 10.70 -17.06 -2.44
CA ASP A 131 9.48 -17.41 -3.15
C ASP A 131 8.30 -16.84 -2.34
N LEU A 132 7.69 -15.74 -2.82
CA LEU A 132 6.57 -15.07 -2.17
C LEU A 132 5.32 -15.97 -2.12
N GLY A 133 5.14 -16.89 -3.07
CA GLY A 133 3.93 -17.71 -3.18
C GLY A 133 3.78 -18.76 -2.08
N VAL A 134 4.91 -19.22 -1.50
CA VAL A 134 4.92 -20.14 -0.35
C VAL A 134 5.19 -19.41 0.96
N ALA A 135 5.78 -18.21 0.90
CA ALA A 135 6.28 -17.48 2.06
C ALA A 135 5.64 -16.11 2.20
N GLY A 136 4.53 -16.04 2.95
CA GLY A 136 3.94 -14.76 3.33
C GLY A 136 2.80 -14.86 4.35
N SER A 137 3.05 -15.29 5.58
CA SER A 137 2.00 -15.30 6.62
C SER A 137 1.71 -13.91 7.19
N ARG A 138 2.68 -12.98 7.14
CA ARG A 138 2.48 -11.58 7.54
C ARG A 138 3.54 -10.67 6.91
N PHE A 139 3.09 -9.60 6.26
CA PHE A 139 3.92 -8.53 5.70
C PHE A 139 3.62 -7.23 6.44
N THR A 140 4.55 -6.75 7.26
CA THR A 140 4.35 -5.53 8.06
C THR A 140 5.12 -4.36 7.48
N ILE A 141 4.43 -3.23 7.35
CA ILE A 141 4.98 -1.93 6.92
C ILE A 141 4.88 -0.96 8.09
N GLU A 142 5.99 -0.34 8.44
CA GLU A 142 6.09 0.65 9.52
C GLU A 142 6.74 1.93 8.97
N ARG A 143 6.32 3.11 9.46
CA ARG A 143 7.05 4.35 9.15
C ARG A 143 8.45 4.28 9.76
N ARG A 144 9.41 4.86 9.06
CA ARG A 144 10.79 4.99 9.54
C ARG A 144 11.02 6.32 10.24
#